data_AF-A0A4V0NEJ4-F1
#
_entry.id   AF-A0A4V0NEJ4-F1
#
_cell.length_a   1.000
_cell.length_b   1.000
_cell.length_c   1.000
_cell.angle_alpha   90.00
_cell.angle_beta   90.00
_cell.angle_gamma   90.00
#
_symmetry.space_group_name_H-M   'P 1'
#
loop_
_entity.id
_entity.type
_entity.pdbx_description
1 polymer ?
#
loop_
_entity_poly.entity_id
_entity_poly.type
_entity_poly.pdbx_seq_one_letter_code
_entity_poly.pdbx_strand_id
1 'polypeptide(L)'
;MLWCLRHARHPEDLVARLSAWTEVVREVRLAPGGAAALSRVWRYILNIADPARPRELLERLLLSAGPEAKEEIVTIADYLREQGRLAGEREGRLAGEREGRLAGEREGRLEGQRSTLLKLLRLRFGELPAQVVARVRAADAARLERWTERVLSSPTLDDVLLER
;
A
#
# COMPACT_ATOMS: atom_id res chain seq x y z
N MET A 1 -26.43 -11.45 20.60
CA MET A 1 -25.06 -11.34 20.06
C MET A 1 -24.72 -12.47 19.06
N LEU A 2 -24.98 -13.74 19.37
CA LEU A 2 -24.72 -14.89 18.47
C LEU A 2 -25.49 -14.88 17.12
N TRP A 3 -26.65 -14.20 17.07
CA TRP A 3 -27.48 -14.14 15.86
C TRP A 3 -26.91 -13.21 14.76
N CYS A 4 -26.26 -12.11 15.16
CA CYS A 4 -25.66 -11.14 14.24
C CYS A 4 -24.46 -11.71 13.48
N LEU A 5 -23.72 -12.63 14.11
CA LEU A 5 -22.56 -13.29 13.50
C LEU A 5 -22.95 -14.30 12.41
N ARG A 6 -24.16 -14.87 12.48
CA ARG A 6 -24.64 -15.90 11.53
C ARG A 6 -25.12 -15.32 10.19
N HIS A 7 -25.49 -14.04 10.14
CA HIS A 7 -26.12 -13.41 8.97
C HIS A 7 -25.32 -12.25 8.38
N ALA A 8 -24.11 -11.99 8.87
CA ALA A 8 -23.23 -10.92 8.39
C ALA A 8 -22.70 -11.12 6.94
N ARG A 9 -22.96 -12.27 6.31
CA ARG A 9 -22.47 -12.59 4.96
C ARG A 9 -23.26 -11.91 3.82
N HIS A 10 -24.44 -11.36 4.11
CA HIS A 10 -25.25 -10.60 3.16
C HIS A 10 -25.76 -9.32 3.84
N PRO A 11 -25.03 -8.19 3.76
CA PRO A 11 -25.41 -6.95 4.43
C PRO A 11 -26.78 -6.41 3.96
N GLU A 12 -27.18 -6.73 2.72
CA GLU A 12 -28.48 -6.36 2.13
C GLU A 12 -29.67 -6.92 2.93
N ASP A 13 -29.55 -8.16 3.42
CA ASP A 13 -30.57 -8.88 4.19
C ASP A 13 -30.65 -8.41 5.64
N LEU A 14 -29.52 -7.96 6.19
CA LEU A 14 -29.45 -7.38 7.53
C LEU A 14 -30.26 -6.08 7.58
N VAL A 15 -30.15 -5.27 6.52
CA VAL A 15 -30.76 -3.94 6.43
C VAL A 15 -32.25 -4.00 6.10
N ALA A 16 -32.69 -4.93 5.25
CA ALA A 16 -34.12 -5.17 4.99
C ALA A 16 -34.87 -5.72 6.24
N ARG A 17 -34.14 -6.39 7.14
CA ARG A 17 -34.69 -6.85 8.42
C ARG A 17 -34.59 -5.78 9.52
N LEU A 18 -33.60 -4.88 9.48
CA LEU A 18 -33.45 -3.78 10.43
C LEU A 18 -34.63 -2.79 10.42
N SER A 19 -35.30 -2.58 9.29
CA SER A 19 -36.52 -1.76 9.24
C SER A 19 -37.70 -2.35 10.04
N ALA A 20 -37.71 -3.67 10.29
CA ALA A 20 -38.67 -4.32 11.19
C ALA A 20 -38.26 -4.25 12.68
N TRP A 21 -37.06 -3.71 12.97
CA TRP A 21 -36.45 -3.65 14.30
C TRP A 21 -36.37 -2.23 14.84
N THR A 22 -36.98 -1.24 14.18
CA THR A 22 -37.06 0.16 14.64
C THR A 22 -37.50 0.26 16.09
N GLU A 23 -38.54 -0.50 16.48
CA GLU A 23 -38.97 -0.55 17.88
C GLU A 23 -37.97 -1.22 18.81
N VAL A 24 -37.36 -2.33 18.39
CA VAL A 24 -36.34 -3.01 19.19
C VAL A 24 -35.11 -2.12 19.40
N VAL A 25 -34.69 -1.38 18.36
CA VAL A 25 -33.58 -0.42 18.45
C VAL A 25 -33.95 0.72 19.41
N ARG A 26 -35.20 1.19 19.39
CA ARG A 26 -35.69 2.21 20.31
C ARG A 26 -35.73 1.69 21.76
N GLU A 27 -36.27 0.50 22.00
CA GLU A 27 -36.30 -0.13 23.32
C GLU A 27 -34.90 -0.32 23.89
N VAL A 28 -33.98 -0.87 23.10
CA VAL A 28 -32.58 -1.02 23.50
C VAL A 28 -31.96 0.33 23.80
N ARG A 29 -32.20 1.36 22.98
CA ARG A 29 -31.65 2.71 23.20
C ARG A 29 -32.10 3.31 24.53
N LEU A 30 -33.37 3.12 24.90
CA LEU A 30 -33.96 3.65 26.15
C LEU A 30 -33.51 2.87 27.39
N ALA A 31 -33.02 1.64 27.23
CA ALA A 31 -32.48 0.88 28.35
C ALA A 31 -31.17 1.48 28.89
N PRO A 32 -30.87 1.35 30.19
CA PRO A 32 -29.62 1.82 30.78
C PRO A 32 -28.38 1.26 30.04
N GLY A 33 -27.56 2.15 29.48
CA GLY A 33 -26.34 1.78 28.73
C GLY A 33 -26.58 1.27 27.30
N GLY A 34 -27.83 1.22 26.83
CA GLY A 34 -28.16 0.64 25.54
C GLY A 34 -27.74 1.47 24.33
N ALA A 35 -27.66 2.80 24.45
CA ALA A 35 -27.06 3.67 23.43
C ALA A 35 -25.58 3.30 23.16
N ALA A 36 -24.80 3.06 24.23
CA ALA A 36 -23.40 2.62 24.09
C ALA A 36 -23.29 1.22 23.47
N ALA A 37 -24.24 0.32 23.76
CA ALA A 37 -24.28 -0.99 23.14
C ALA A 37 -24.63 -0.92 21.64
N LEU A 38 -25.61 -0.10 21.26
CA LEU A 38 -25.96 0.15 19.87
C LEU A 38 -24.80 0.78 19.09
N SER A 39 -24.11 1.76 19.67
CA SER A 39 -22.92 2.38 19.06
C SER A 39 -21.84 1.35 18.70
N ARG A 40 -21.60 0.34 19.56
CA ARG A 40 -20.66 -0.76 19.28
C ARG A 40 -21.13 -1.63 18.11
N VAL A 41 -22.43 -1.92 18.04
CA VAL A 41 -23.03 -2.72 16.95
C VAL A 41 -22.96 -1.96 15.63
N TRP A 42 -23.31 -0.67 15.61
CA TRP A 42 -23.20 0.17 14.42
C TRP A 42 -21.76 0.25 13.91
N ARG A 43 -20.81 0.44 14.83
CA ARG A 43 -19.38 0.44 14.49
C ARG A 43 -18.94 -0.90 13.89
N TYR A 44 -19.40 -2.02 14.44
CA TYR A 44 -19.09 -3.34 13.91
C TYR A 44 -19.65 -3.54 12.50
N ILE A 45 -20.94 -3.25 12.30
CA ILE A 45 -21.63 -3.38 10.99
C ILE A 45 -20.93 -2.53 9.93
N LEU A 46 -20.63 -1.26 10.25
CA LEU A 46 -19.96 -0.35 9.31
C LEU A 46 -18.50 -0.76 9.02
N ASN A 47 -17.82 -1.41 9.97
CA ASN A 47 -16.45 -1.89 9.77
C ASN A 47 -16.37 -3.13 8.86
N ILE A 48 -17.43 -3.94 8.80
CA ILE A 48 -17.48 -5.14 7.93
C ILE A 48 -18.28 -4.92 6.65
N ALA A 49 -18.91 -3.76 6.51
CA ALA A 49 -19.73 -3.41 5.36
C ALA A 49 -18.88 -3.29 4.09
N ASP A 50 -19.51 -3.61 2.95
CA ASP A 50 -18.87 -3.47 1.65
C ASP A 50 -18.48 -2.00 1.39
N PRO A 51 -17.18 -1.68 1.25
CA PRO A 51 -16.72 -0.32 1.00
C PRO A 51 -17.14 0.20 -0.39
N ALA A 52 -17.68 -0.64 -1.28
CA ALA A 52 -18.17 -0.22 -2.59
C ALA A 52 -19.50 0.56 -2.54
N ARG A 53 -20.30 0.41 -1.48
CA ARG A 53 -21.62 1.09 -1.34
C ARG A 53 -21.86 1.71 0.04
N PRO A 54 -20.94 2.55 0.54
CA PRO A 54 -21.03 3.08 1.91
C PRO A 54 -22.25 3.99 2.10
N ARG A 55 -22.67 4.70 1.05
CA ARG A 55 -23.78 5.67 1.09
C ARG A 55 -25.13 5.00 1.24
N GLU A 56 -25.39 3.93 0.47
CA GLU A 56 -26.65 3.19 0.52
C GLU A 56 -26.86 2.53 1.90
N LEU A 57 -25.79 1.98 2.47
CA LEU A 57 -25.83 1.43 3.82
C LEU A 57 -26.05 2.51 4.88
N LEU A 58 -25.36 3.65 4.78
CA LEU A 58 -25.51 4.76 5.73
C LEU A 58 -26.94 5.31 5.70
N GLU A 59 -27.49 5.54 4.51
CA GLU A 59 -28.85 6.04 4.33
C GLU A 59 -29.88 5.07 4.93
N ARG A 60 -29.72 3.77 4.72
CA ARG A 60 -30.65 2.77 5.29
C ARG A 60 -30.50 2.61 6.81
N LEU A 61 -29.27 2.70 7.34
CA LEU A 61 -29.03 2.71 8.79
C LEU A 61 -29.68 3.93 9.44
N LEU A 62 -29.48 5.12 8.87
CA LEU A 62 -30.10 6.36 9.33
C LEU A 62 -31.63 6.30 9.31
N LEU A 63 -32.23 5.73 8.26
CA LEU A 63 -33.68 5.53 8.15
C LEU A 63 -34.22 4.58 9.23
N SER A 64 -33.47 3.52 9.59
CA SER A 64 -33.89 2.52 10.58
C SER A 64 -33.66 2.94 12.04
N ALA A 65 -32.70 3.83 12.30
CA ALA A 65 -32.24 4.13 13.65
C ALA A 65 -32.81 5.46 14.21
N GLY A 66 -33.45 6.27 13.36
CA GLY A 66 -34.08 7.54 13.74
C GLY A 66 -33.11 8.72 13.81
N PRO A 67 -33.63 9.95 13.99
CA PRO A 67 -32.82 11.18 13.98
C PRO A 67 -31.76 11.22 15.09
N GLU A 68 -32.01 10.59 16.24
CA GLU A 68 -31.08 10.52 17.37
C GLU A 68 -29.88 9.60 17.09
N ALA A 69 -29.99 8.68 16.12
CA ALA A 69 -28.88 7.86 15.68
C ALA A 69 -28.00 8.57 14.64
N LYS A 70 -28.47 9.68 14.07
CA LYS A 70 -27.77 10.41 13.01
C LYS A 70 -26.43 10.94 13.47
N GLU A 71 -26.36 11.53 14.66
CA GLU A 71 -25.10 12.05 15.21
C GLU A 71 -24.09 10.94 15.51
N GLU A 72 -24.57 9.81 16.06
CA GLU A 72 -23.73 8.64 16.33
C GLU A 72 -23.19 8.02 15.03
N ILE A 73 -24.03 7.89 14.00
CA ILE A 73 -23.66 7.32 12.69
C ILE A 73 -22.69 8.23 11.94
N VAL A 74 -22.90 9.55 11.97
CA VAL A 74 -21.96 10.54 11.39
C VAL A 74 -20.59 10.43 12.05
N THR A 75 -20.55 10.36 13.39
CA THR A 75 -19.29 10.21 14.14
C THR A 75 -18.56 8.91 13.79
N ILE A 76 -19.29 7.82 13.56
CA ILE A 76 -18.68 6.54 13.12
C ILE A 76 -18.16 6.66 11.68
N ALA A 77 -18.87 7.35 10.79
CA ALA A 77 -18.41 7.57 9.42
C ALA A 77 -17.11 8.39 9.39
N ASP A 78 -17.01 9.43 10.21
CA ASP A 78 -15.78 10.24 10.34
C ASP A 78 -14.62 9.44 10.93
N TYR A 79 -14.90 8.62 11.96
CA TYR A 79 -13.91 7.69 12.50
C TYR A 79 -13.38 6.73 11.42
N LEU A 80 -14.26 6.14 10.60
CA LEU A 80 -13.85 5.22 9.54
C LEU A 80 -13.07 5.91 8.42
N ARG A 81 -13.44 7.14 8.03
CA ARG A 81 -12.65 7.95 7.08
C ARG A 81 -11.24 8.20 7.61
N GLU A 82 -11.13 8.56 8.88
CA GLU A 82 -9.84 8.81 9.52
C GLU A 82 -9.00 7.53 9.61
N GLN A 83 -9.61 6.39 9.97
CA GLN A 83 -8.93 5.10 9.95
C GLN A 83 -8.46 4.73 8.54
N GLY A 84 -9.30 4.95 7.52
CA GLY A 84 -8.95 4.72 6.12
C GLY A 84 -7.78 5.59 5.66
N ARG A 85 -7.76 6.88 6.05
CA ARG A 85 -6.65 7.80 5.80
C ARG A 85 -5.36 7.30 6.45
N LEU A 86 -5.41 6.95 7.74
CA LEU A 86 -4.24 6.44 8.47
C LEU A 86 -3.72 5.12 7.90
N ALA A 87 -4.63 4.22 7.50
CA ALA A 87 -4.26 2.97 6.83
C ALA A 87 -3.58 3.24 5.49
N GLY A 88 -4.17 4.10 4.65
CA GLY A 88 -3.60 4.49 3.35
C GLY A 88 -2.23 5.17 3.47
N GLU A 89 -2.05 6.06 4.46
CA GLU A 89 -0.75 6.69 4.73
C GLU A 89 0.31 5.67 5.15
N ARG A 90 -0.07 4.70 5.98
CA ARG A 90 0.83 3.64 6.41
C ARG A 90 1.22 2.73 5.25
N GLU A 91 0.24 2.29 4.47
CA GLU A 91 0.48 1.44 3.29
C GLU A 91 1.34 2.17 2.25
N GLY A 92 1.01 3.43 1.94
CA GLY A 92 1.78 4.27 1.04
C GLY A 92 3.22 4.47 1.50
N ARG A 93 3.45 4.69 2.80
CA ARG A 93 4.80 4.79 3.36
C ARG A 93 5.58 3.49 3.20
N LEU A 94 4.98 2.35 3.55
CA LEU A 94 5.63 1.05 3.44
C LEU A 94 5.95 0.69 1.98
N ALA A 95 5.04 0.99 1.06
CA ALA A 95 5.26 0.80 -0.38
C ALA A 95 6.42 1.69 -0.87
N GLY A 96 6.41 2.98 -0.53
CA GLY A 96 7.46 3.92 -0.91
C GLY A 96 8.83 3.57 -0.33
N GLU A 97 8.90 3.15 0.93
CA GLU A 97 10.14 2.67 1.56
C GLU A 97 10.70 1.43 0.85
N ARG A 98 9.82 0.49 0.47
CA ARG A 98 10.23 -0.74 -0.23
C ARG A 98 10.73 -0.43 -1.64
N GLU A 99 10.01 0.38 -2.39
CA GLU A 99 10.41 0.78 -3.75
C GLU A 99 11.71 1.59 -3.72
N GLY A 100 11.82 2.56 -2.82
CA GLY A 100 13.03 3.36 -2.63
C GLY A 100 14.25 2.50 -2.26
N ARG A 101 14.07 1.52 -1.37
CA ARG A 101 15.15 0.57 -1.03
C ARG A 101 15.58 -0.26 -2.24
N LEU A 102 14.64 -0.82 -3.00
CA LEU A 102 14.95 -1.62 -4.18
C LEU A 102 15.64 -0.80 -5.28
N ALA A 103 15.18 0.43 -5.52
CA ALA A 103 15.81 1.35 -6.47
C ALA A 103 17.22 1.72 -6.02
N GLY A 104 17.39 2.08 -4.74
CA GLY A 104 18.70 2.41 -4.16
C GLY A 104 19.69 1.25 -4.21
N GLU A 105 19.26 0.02 -3.91
CA GLU A 105 20.09 -1.17 -4.03
C GLU A 105 20.53 -1.44 -5.47
N ARG A 106 19.62 -1.25 -6.45
CA ARG A 106 19.94 -1.44 -7.88
C ARG A 106 20.96 -0.40 -8.35
N GLU A 107 20.74 0.88 -8.05
CA GLU A 107 21.67 1.94 -8.44
C GLU A 107 23.02 1.78 -7.73
N GLY A 108 23.01 1.46 -6.43
CA GLY A 108 24.23 1.20 -5.67
C GLY A 108 25.04 0.03 -6.23
N ARG A 109 24.39 -1.05 -6.67
CA ARG A 109 25.06 -2.16 -7.36
C ARG A 109 25.66 -1.74 -8.70
N LEU A 110 24.91 -0.98 -9.51
CA LEU A 110 25.41 -0.46 -10.80
C LEU A 110 26.62 0.44 -10.61
N GLU A 111 26.55 1.39 -9.67
CA GLU A 111 27.67 2.29 -9.38
C GLU A 111 28.90 1.52 -8.86
N GLY A 112 28.68 0.50 -8.03
CA GLY A 112 29.72 -0.42 -7.59
C GLY A 112 30.39 -1.17 -8.76
N GLN A 113 29.60 -1.67 -9.72
CA GLN A 113 30.11 -2.32 -10.92
C GLN A 113 30.92 -1.34 -11.80
N ARG A 114 30.40 -0.13 -12.04
CA ARG A 114 31.10 0.94 -12.79
C ARG A 114 32.45 1.27 -12.15
N SER A 115 32.46 1.50 -10.85
CA SER A 115 33.67 1.83 -10.09
C SER A 115 34.69 0.69 -10.13
N THR A 116 34.23 -0.54 -9.96
CA THR A 116 35.08 -1.74 -10.04
C THR A 116 35.69 -1.90 -11.42
N LEU A 117 34.89 -1.82 -12.48
CA LEU A 117 35.38 -1.94 -13.85
C LEU A 117 36.39 -0.84 -14.18
N LEU A 118 36.11 0.43 -13.83
CA LEU A 118 37.05 1.53 -14.02
C LEU A 118 38.38 1.31 -13.29
N LYS A 119 38.34 0.74 -12.08
CA LYS A 119 39.54 0.38 -11.32
C LYS A 119 40.34 -0.71 -12.05
N LEU A 120 39.70 -1.77 -12.50
CA LEU A 120 40.35 -2.86 -13.24
C LEU A 120 40.98 -2.38 -14.55
N LEU A 121 40.26 -1.56 -15.30
CA LEU A 121 40.75 -0.95 -16.53
C LEU A 121 41.99 -0.08 -16.27
N ARG A 122 41.98 0.76 -15.22
CA ARG A 122 43.16 1.57 -14.84
C ARG A 122 44.35 0.71 -14.44
N LEU A 123 44.11 -0.34 -13.65
CA LEU A 123 45.18 -1.24 -13.20
C LEU A 123 45.87 -1.96 -14.37
N ARG A 124 45.13 -2.27 -15.43
CA ARG A 124 45.65 -3.02 -16.57
C ARG A 124 46.19 -2.16 -17.69
N PHE A 125 45.53 -1.05 -18.00
CA PHE A 125 45.82 -0.22 -19.17
C PHE A 125 46.38 1.17 -18.82
N GLY A 126 46.45 1.53 -17.54
CA GLY A 126 46.94 2.83 -17.08
C GLY A 126 45.86 3.93 -17.15
N GLU A 127 46.27 5.14 -17.49
CA GLU A 127 45.35 6.28 -17.62
C GLU A 127 44.28 6.01 -18.68
N LEU A 128 43.01 6.25 -18.33
CA LEU A 128 41.88 5.99 -19.20
C LEU A 128 41.45 7.28 -19.92
N PRO A 129 41.26 7.25 -21.25
CA PRO A 129 40.67 8.37 -21.98
C PRO A 129 39.32 8.79 -21.39
N ALA A 130 39.03 10.09 -21.34
CA ALA A 130 37.80 10.61 -20.75
C ALA A 130 36.52 10.00 -21.37
N GLN A 131 36.55 9.74 -22.68
CA GLN A 131 35.45 9.07 -23.41
C GLN A 131 35.16 7.66 -22.90
N VAL A 132 36.18 6.92 -22.50
CA VAL A 132 36.04 5.56 -21.95
C VAL A 132 35.41 5.61 -20.56
N VAL A 133 35.86 6.55 -19.73
CA VAL A 133 35.27 6.76 -18.40
C VAL A 133 33.79 7.12 -18.52
N ALA A 134 33.44 8.04 -19.42
CA ALA A 134 32.05 8.42 -19.67
C ALA A 134 31.20 7.24 -20.15
N ARG A 135 31.74 6.43 -21.08
CA ARG A 135 31.06 5.26 -21.62
C ARG A 135 30.78 4.19 -20.54
N VAL A 136 31.74 3.93 -19.65
CA VAL A 136 31.54 3.00 -18.52
C VAL A 136 30.51 3.53 -17.53
N ARG A 137 30.55 4.83 -17.22
CA ARG A 137 29.56 5.44 -16.32
C ARG A 137 28.14 5.41 -16.87
N ALA A 138 27.97 5.50 -18.19
CA ALA A 138 26.67 5.43 -18.85
C ALA A 138 26.18 4.00 -19.11
N ALA A 139 27.01 2.98 -18.86
CA ALA A 139 26.65 1.60 -19.17
C ALA A 139 25.64 1.01 -18.18
N ASP A 140 24.81 0.10 -18.72
CA ASP A 140 23.91 -0.74 -17.94
C ASP A 140 24.62 -1.97 -17.35
N ALA A 141 23.93 -2.70 -16.47
CA ALA A 141 24.47 -3.87 -15.80
C ALA A 141 25.02 -4.91 -16.78
N ALA A 142 24.29 -5.16 -17.88
CA ALA A 142 24.64 -6.22 -18.82
C ALA A 142 25.92 -5.89 -19.60
N ARG A 143 26.09 -4.63 -20.01
CA ARG A 143 27.35 -4.16 -20.62
C ARG A 143 28.51 -4.22 -19.62
N LEU A 144 28.29 -3.76 -18.39
CA LEU A 144 29.31 -3.77 -17.33
C LEU A 144 29.80 -5.19 -17.01
N GLU A 145 28.89 -6.15 -16.92
CA GLU A 145 29.21 -7.56 -16.67
C GLU A 145 30.06 -8.14 -17.81
N ARG A 146 29.62 -7.99 -19.07
CA ARG A 146 30.39 -8.45 -20.24
C ARG A 146 31.77 -7.82 -20.33
N TRP A 147 31.90 -6.53 -20.06
CA TRP A 147 33.18 -5.84 -20.07
C TRP A 147 34.08 -6.28 -18.91
N THR A 148 33.50 -6.57 -17.75
CA THR A 148 34.25 -7.09 -16.58
C THR A 148 34.85 -8.46 -16.87
N GLU A 149 34.11 -9.37 -17.51
CA GLU A 149 34.63 -10.69 -17.91
C GLU A 149 35.80 -10.59 -18.90
N ARG A 150 35.70 -9.66 -19.86
CA ARG A 150 36.72 -9.44 -20.89
C ARG A 150 37.95 -8.70 -20.38
N VAL A 151 37.83 -7.98 -19.26
CA VAL A 151 38.90 -7.13 -18.74
C VAL A 151 40.18 -7.90 -18.45
N LEU A 152 40.09 -9.21 -18.21
CA LEU A 152 41.24 -10.07 -17.91
C LEU A 152 41.86 -10.73 -19.15
N SER A 153 41.12 -10.83 -20.26
CA SER A 153 41.51 -11.64 -21.43
C SER A 153 41.75 -10.83 -22.70
N SER A 154 41.02 -9.74 -22.92
CA SER A 154 41.12 -8.92 -24.14
C SER A 154 42.44 -8.15 -24.21
N PRO A 155 43.21 -8.15 -25.30
CA PRO A 155 44.55 -7.55 -25.31
C PRO A 155 44.54 -6.00 -25.25
N THR A 156 43.47 -5.35 -25.71
CA THR A 156 43.36 -3.88 -25.72
C THR A 156 42.11 -3.36 -25.02
N LEU A 157 42.10 -2.06 -24.73
CA LEU A 157 40.95 -1.36 -24.13
C LEU A 157 39.70 -1.43 -25.03
N ASP A 158 39.89 -1.29 -26.35
CA ASP A 158 38.80 -1.33 -27.33
C ASP A 158 38.19 -2.74 -27.44
N ASP A 159 39.01 -3.79 -27.35
CA ASP A 159 38.56 -5.18 -27.33
C ASP A 159 37.67 -5.50 -26.12
N VAL A 160 37.94 -4.87 -24.97
CA VAL A 160 37.08 -5.01 -23.79
C VAL A 160 35.72 -4.37 -24.05
N LEU A 161 35.71 -3.15 -24.59
CA LEU A 161 34.51 -2.31 -24.71
C LEU A 161 33.72 -2.52 -26.02
N LEU A 162 34.08 -3.52 -26.82
CA LEU A 162 33.38 -3.87 -28.05
C LEU A 162 31.92 -4.29 -27.78
N GLU A 163 30.97 -3.70 -28.50
CA GLU A 163 29.56 -4.10 -28.44
C GLU A 163 29.32 -5.19 -29.49
N ARG A 164 28.90 -6.37 -29.04
CA ARG A 164 28.44 -7.50 -29.86
C ARG A 164 26.98 -7.74 -29.55
#